data_AF-A0A1Q3GK93-F1
#
_entry.id   AF-A0A1Q3GK93-F1
#
_cell.length_a   1.000
_cell.length_b   1.000
_cell.length_c   1.000
_cell.angle_alpha   90.00
_cell.angle_beta   90.00
_cell.angle_gamma   90.00
#
_symmetry.space_group_name_H-M   'P 1'
#
loop_
_entity.id
_entity.type
_entity.pdbx_description
1 polymer ?
#
loop_
_entity_poly.entity_id
_entity_poly.type
_entity_poly.pdbx_seq_one_letter_code
_entity_poly.pdbx_strand_id
1 'polypeptide(L)'
;MAWKIIKRKLGRAGGLKQRTARQRDWDRAYGEGNWNIGYVLDGEFTPQEEAFDEIYFASYVAHFQKHPQDLDELINTAKTLRNPHAEATTGVDLQVPAILRYLEESNLQLLGNEVVDIGSWQGRASHALSVRLSPLQVKCVLNEKMTLEKFWQEKKCLAIWEDES
;
A
#
# COMPACT_ATOMS: atom_id res chain seq x y z
N MET A 1 -4.99 -18.71 -21.23
CA MET A 1 -4.68 -17.27 -20.99
C MET A 1 -4.39 -17.08 -19.52
N ALA A 2 -3.20 -16.59 -19.16
CA ALA A 2 -2.82 -16.43 -17.77
C ALA A 2 -1.78 -15.33 -17.56
N TRP A 3 -1.74 -14.79 -16.34
CA TRP A 3 -0.66 -13.92 -15.91
C TRP A 3 0.65 -14.70 -15.80
N LYS A 4 1.67 -14.26 -16.55
CA LYS A 4 3.03 -14.79 -16.46
C LYS A 4 3.94 -13.79 -15.78
N ILE A 5 4.56 -14.22 -14.69
CA ILE A 5 5.52 -13.40 -13.94
C ILE A 5 6.82 -13.29 -14.74
N ILE A 6 7.16 -12.07 -15.19
CA ILE A 6 8.39 -11.81 -15.95
C ILE A 6 9.48 -11.18 -15.10
N LYS A 7 9.14 -10.58 -13.96
CA LYS A 7 10.12 -10.03 -13.02
C LYS A 7 9.65 -10.08 -11.58
N ARG A 8 10.42 -10.73 -10.72
CA ARG A 8 10.23 -10.71 -9.26
C ARG A 8 11.08 -9.63 -8.62
N LYS A 9 10.70 -9.19 -7.42
CA LYS A 9 11.44 -8.18 -6.63
C LYS A 9 11.70 -6.91 -7.45
N LEU A 10 10.63 -6.28 -7.92
CA LEU A 10 10.71 -5.01 -8.67
C LEU A 10 11.43 -3.91 -7.88
N GLY A 11 11.46 -4.02 -6.55
CA GLY A 11 12.05 -3.03 -5.66
C GLY A 11 11.34 -1.69 -5.76
N ARG A 12 12.09 -0.63 -5.44
CA ARG A 12 11.55 0.72 -5.40
C ARG A 12 11.24 1.22 -6.82
N ALA A 13 10.06 1.82 -6.97
CA ALA A 13 9.64 2.41 -8.25
C ALA A 13 10.52 3.61 -8.65
N GLY A 14 11.10 4.30 -7.66
CA GLY A 14 11.81 5.55 -7.87
C GLY A 14 10.87 6.76 -7.88
N GLY A 15 11.38 7.93 -8.27
CA GLY A 15 10.56 9.14 -8.40
C GLY A 15 9.61 9.10 -9.61
N LEU A 16 8.69 10.07 -9.70
CA LEU A 16 7.68 10.15 -10.77
C LEU A 16 8.26 9.96 -12.17
N LYS A 17 9.35 10.66 -12.52
CA LYS A 17 10.02 10.52 -13.83
C LYS A 17 10.47 9.09 -14.12
N GLN A 18 11.05 8.40 -13.14
CA GLN A 18 11.53 7.02 -13.29
C GLN A 18 10.38 6.04 -13.43
N ARG A 19 9.30 6.25 -12.66
CA ARG A 19 8.09 5.42 -12.76
C ARG A 19 7.43 5.57 -14.12
N THR A 20 7.19 6.80 -14.58
CA THR A 20 6.57 7.06 -15.89
C THR A 20 7.42 6.52 -17.04
N ALA A 21 8.74 6.64 -16.96
CA ALA A 21 9.63 6.03 -17.95
C ALA A 21 9.47 4.50 -17.99
N ARG A 22 9.48 3.82 -16.83
CA ARG A 22 9.26 2.37 -16.75
C ARG A 22 7.92 1.94 -17.29
N GLN A 23 6.84 2.66 -16.97
CA GLN A 23 5.50 2.35 -17.49
C GLN A 23 5.50 2.43 -19.02
N ARG A 24 6.03 3.51 -19.60
CA ARG A 24 6.14 3.65 -21.07
C ARG A 24 7.00 2.56 -21.71
N ASP A 25 8.08 2.14 -21.03
CA ASP A 25 8.92 1.04 -21.52
C ASP A 25 8.16 -0.29 -21.51
N TRP A 26 7.33 -0.54 -20.49
CA TRP A 26 6.47 -1.72 -20.42
C TRP A 26 5.30 -1.68 -21.41
N ASP A 27 4.65 -0.52 -21.57
CA ASP A 27 3.61 -0.32 -22.59
C ASP A 27 4.16 -0.62 -23.99
N ARG A 28 5.39 -0.17 -24.27
CA ARG A 28 6.06 -0.46 -25.54
C ARG A 28 6.44 -1.94 -25.69
N ALA A 29 6.89 -2.58 -24.62
CA ALA A 29 7.41 -3.95 -24.66
C ALA A 29 6.30 -5.01 -24.66
N TYR A 30 5.19 -4.76 -23.97
CA TYR A 30 4.16 -5.76 -23.69
C TYR A 30 2.76 -5.36 -24.19
N GLY A 31 2.56 -4.08 -24.53
CA GLY A 31 1.26 -3.51 -24.86
C GLY A 31 0.59 -2.91 -23.62
N GLU A 32 -0.03 -1.75 -23.80
CA GLU A 32 -0.85 -1.13 -22.77
C GLU A 32 -2.01 -2.05 -22.36
N GLY A 33 -2.20 -2.26 -21.06
CA GLY A 33 -3.21 -3.19 -20.52
C GLY A 33 -2.78 -4.65 -20.46
N ASN A 34 -1.67 -5.04 -21.09
CA ASN A 34 -1.18 -6.42 -21.10
C ASN A 34 -0.10 -6.70 -20.04
N TRP A 35 0.16 -5.75 -19.13
CA TRP A 35 1.07 -5.93 -18.00
C TRP A 35 0.45 -5.38 -16.73
N ASN A 36 0.80 -5.96 -15.59
CA ASN A 36 0.35 -5.47 -14.29
C ASN A 36 1.40 -5.69 -13.20
N ILE A 37 1.30 -4.87 -12.15
CA ILE A 37 2.09 -5.00 -10.93
C ILE A 37 1.21 -5.64 -9.86
N GLY A 38 1.75 -6.63 -9.18
CA GLY A 38 1.01 -7.36 -8.16
C GLY A 38 1.91 -8.27 -7.34
N TYR A 39 1.29 -9.29 -6.78
CA TYR A 39 1.93 -10.25 -5.89
C TYR A 39 1.67 -11.67 -6.37
N VAL A 40 2.47 -12.60 -5.86
CA VAL A 40 2.14 -14.02 -5.96
C VAL A 40 1.56 -14.44 -4.62
N LEU A 41 0.25 -14.65 -4.58
CA LEU A 41 -0.50 -15.10 -3.42
C LEU A 41 -0.99 -16.53 -3.72
N ASP A 42 -0.70 -17.46 -2.82
CA ASP A 42 -1.07 -18.89 -2.97
C ASP A 42 -0.70 -19.54 -4.32
N GLY A 43 0.36 -19.04 -4.95
CA GLY A 43 0.86 -19.55 -6.24
C GLY A 43 0.30 -18.83 -7.47
N GLU A 44 -0.70 -17.96 -7.30
CA GLU A 44 -1.34 -17.20 -8.36
C GLU A 44 -0.92 -15.74 -8.35
N PHE A 45 -0.94 -15.09 -9.52
CA PHE A 45 -0.67 -13.67 -9.60
C PHE A 45 -1.94 -12.88 -9.29
N THR A 46 -1.87 -12.04 -8.27
CA THR A 46 -2.94 -11.13 -7.86
C THR A 46 -2.51 -9.69 -8.13
N PRO A 47 -3.22 -8.94 -9.01
CA PRO A 47 -3.01 -7.52 -9.21
C PRO A 47 -3.02 -6.74 -7.90
N GLN A 48 -2.27 -5.63 -7.83
CA GLN A 48 -2.18 -4.81 -6.62
C GLN A 48 -3.55 -4.34 -6.11
N GLU A 49 -4.47 -3.99 -7.03
CA GLU A 49 -5.82 -3.53 -6.69
C GLU A 49 -6.65 -4.62 -6.03
N GLU A 50 -6.56 -5.85 -6.54
CA GLU A 50 -7.25 -7.02 -5.97
C GLU A 50 -6.62 -7.45 -4.64
N ALA A 51 -5.28 -7.39 -4.54
CA ALA A 51 -4.55 -7.74 -3.33
C ALA A 51 -4.68 -6.70 -2.19
N PHE A 52 -5.35 -5.58 -2.43
CA PHE A 52 -5.54 -4.50 -1.45
C PHE A 52 -6.21 -5.03 -0.17
N ASP A 53 -7.27 -5.83 -0.34
CA ASP A 53 -8.09 -6.35 0.77
C ASP A 53 -7.30 -7.33 1.64
N GLU A 54 -6.63 -8.28 0.99
CA GLU A 54 -5.88 -9.36 1.63
C GLU A 54 -4.61 -8.88 2.31
N ILE A 55 -4.04 -7.75 1.86
CA ILE A 55 -2.77 -7.24 2.36
C ILE A 55 -2.97 -5.97 3.16
N TYR A 56 -3.34 -4.86 2.53
CA TYR A 56 -3.29 -3.54 3.18
C TYR A 56 -4.43 -3.40 4.17
N PHE A 57 -5.68 -3.61 3.73
CA PHE A 57 -6.84 -3.51 4.59
C PHE A 57 -6.75 -4.48 5.77
N ALA A 58 -6.53 -5.77 5.49
CA ALA A 58 -6.39 -6.79 6.53
C ALA A 58 -5.22 -6.52 7.51
N SER A 59 -4.11 -5.93 7.05
CA SER A 59 -3.01 -5.56 7.95
C SER A 59 -3.36 -4.40 8.88
N TYR A 60 -4.10 -3.39 8.41
CA TYR A 60 -4.58 -2.31 9.28
C TYR A 60 -5.65 -2.78 10.25
N VAL A 61 -6.57 -3.66 9.83
CA VAL A 61 -7.51 -4.35 10.73
C VAL A 61 -6.75 -5.04 11.86
N ALA A 62 -5.75 -5.87 11.51
CA ALA A 62 -4.96 -6.61 12.49
C ALA A 62 -4.15 -5.67 13.41
N HIS A 63 -3.66 -4.54 12.88
CA HIS A 63 -2.97 -3.51 13.68
C HIS A 63 -3.90 -2.91 14.72
N PHE A 64 -5.08 -2.43 14.33
CA PHE A 64 -6.01 -1.79 15.27
C PHE A 64 -6.57 -2.76 16.31
N GLN A 65 -6.78 -4.03 15.95
CA GLN A 65 -7.17 -5.06 16.93
C GLN A 65 -6.08 -5.30 17.99
N LYS A 66 -4.80 -5.26 17.60
CA LYS A 66 -3.66 -5.45 18.51
C LYS A 66 -3.28 -4.18 19.27
N HIS A 67 -3.62 -3.01 18.73
CA HIS A 67 -3.25 -1.69 19.24
C HIS A 67 -4.47 -0.76 19.28
N PRO A 68 -5.50 -1.07 20.09
CA PRO A 68 -6.71 -0.26 20.16
C PRO A 68 -6.43 1.20 20.56
N GLN A 69 -5.38 1.45 21.36
CA GLN A 69 -4.96 2.79 21.73
C GLN A 69 -4.52 3.66 20.53
N ASP A 70 -3.97 3.04 19.47
CA ASP A 70 -3.61 3.78 18.25
C ASP A 70 -4.86 4.21 17.49
N LEU A 71 -5.91 3.37 17.51
CA LEU A 71 -7.21 3.70 16.91
C LEU A 71 -7.90 4.81 17.70
N ASP A 72 -7.92 4.72 19.03
CA ASP A 72 -8.51 5.74 19.89
C ASP A 72 -7.77 7.08 19.72
N GLU A 73 -6.44 7.08 19.70
CA GLU A 73 -5.66 8.30 19.44
C GLU A 73 -5.95 8.86 18.04
N LEU A 74 -6.05 8.00 17.02
CA LEU A 74 -6.39 8.43 15.65
C LEU A 74 -7.74 9.15 15.61
N ILE A 75 -8.77 8.53 16.16
CA ILE A 75 -10.14 9.04 16.16
C ILE A 75 -10.21 10.40 16.85
N ASN A 76 -9.54 10.56 17.99
CA ASN A 76 -9.60 11.80 18.76
C ASN A 76 -8.69 12.91 18.23
N THR A 77 -7.69 12.57 17.41
CA THR A 77 -6.71 13.54 16.88
C THR A 77 -7.07 14.02 15.48
N ALA A 78 -7.36 13.08 14.58
CA ALA A 78 -7.54 13.38 13.18
C ALA A 78 -8.94 13.93 12.89
N LYS A 79 -8.98 14.94 12.02
CA LYS A 79 -10.13 15.34 11.21
C LYS A 79 -10.08 14.70 9.82
N THR A 80 -8.87 14.56 9.29
CA THR A 80 -8.60 13.96 7.98
C THR A 80 -7.21 13.35 7.95
N LEU A 81 -7.01 12.40 7.05
CA LEU A 81 -5.76 11.68 6.87
C LEU A 81 -5.11 12.07 5.55
N ARG A 82 -3.78 12.08 5.53
CA ARG A 82 -2.99 12.30 4.32
C ARG A 82 -1.84 11.32 4.21
N ASN A 83 -1.39 11.10 3.00
CA ASN A 83 -0.15 10.38 2.74
C ASN A 83 0.79 11.29 1.95
N PRO A 84 1.61 12.10 2.64
CA PRO A 84 2.48 13.08 1.99
C PRO A 84 3.48 12.42 1.03
N HIS A 85 3.84 11.15 1.26
CA HIS A 85 4.69 10.41 0.34
C HIS A 85 3.98 10.09 -0.98
N ALA A 86 2.75 9.56 -0.92
CA ALA A 86 1.97 9.27 -2.11
C ALA A 86 1.63 10.55 -2.88
N GLU A 87 1.24 11.62 -2.19
CA GLU A 87 0.98 12.93 -2.79
C GLU A 87 2.22 13.47 -3.52
N ALA A 88 3.39 13.47 -2.87
CA ALA A 88 4.62 14.02 -3.45
C ALA A 88 5.17 13.17 -4.60
N THR A 89 4.95 11.85 -4.57
CA THR A 89 5.45 10.92 -5.59
C THR A 89 4.43 10.62 -6.69
N THR A 90 3.18 11.07 -6.54
CA THR A 90 2.00 10.60 -7.28
C THR A 90 1.85 9.08 -7.24
N GLY A 91 2.39 8.45 -6.19
CA GLY A 91 2.26 7.03 -5.93
C GLY A 91 0.82 6.66 -5.60
N VAL A 92 0.48 5.38 -5.74
CA VAL A 92 -0.82 4.89 -5.29
C VAL A 92 -0.81 4.91 -3.76
N ASP A 93 -1.75 5.63 -3.16
CA ASP A 93 -1.99 5.62 -1.72
C ASP A 93 -2.86 4.41 -1.38
N LEU A 94 -2.30 3.47 -0.64
CA LEU A 94 -3.02 2.29 -0.15
C LEU A 94 -3.25 2.36 1.37
N GLN A 95 -2.57 3.27 2.06
CA GLN A 95 -2.63 3.32 3.52
C GLN A 95 -3.87 4.09 3.98
N VAL A 96 -4.09 5.29 3.43
CA VAL A 96 -5.25 6.10 3.82
C VAL A 96 -6.57 5.40 3.45
N PRO A 97 -6.76 4.85 2.24
CA PRO A 97 -7.99 4.12 1.92
C PRO A 97 -8.24 2.92 2.85
N ALA A 98 -7.20 2.18 3.23
CA ALA A 98 -7.35 1.03 4.13
C ALA A 98 -7.83 1.45 5.52
N ILE A 99 -7.27 2.53 6.06
CA ILE A 99 -7.66 3.07 7.38
C ILE A 99 -9.09 3.64 7.32
N LEU A 100 -9.41 4.44 6.31
CA LEU A 100 -10.74 5.05 6.17
C LEU A 100 -11.83 3.98 6.00
N ARG A 101 -11.56 2.95 5.20
CA ARG A 101 -12.46 1.80 5.06
C ARG A 101 -12.67 1.09 6.39
N TYR A 102 -11.61 0.89 7.18
CA TYR A 102 -11.75 0.26 8.51
C TYR A 102 -12.68 1.06 9.44
N LEU A 103 -12.53 2.38 9.44
CA LEU A 103 -13.40 3.27 10.22
C LEU A 103 -14.84 3.17 9.75
N GLU A 104 -15.08 3.22 8.44
CA GLU A 104 -16.40 3.09 7.84
C GLU A 104 -17.08 1.76 8.20
N GLU A 105 -16.41 0.62 7.96
CA GLU A 105 -16.95 -0.71 8.27
C GLU A 105 -17.18 -0.93 9.78
N SER A 106 -16.44 -0.19 10.63
CA SER A 106 -16.59 -0.23 12.08
C SER A 106 -17.60 0.79 12.63
N ASN A 107 -18.27 1.57 11.78
CA ASN A 107 -19.12 2.70 12.17
C ASN A 107 -18.41 3.73 13.08
N LEU A 108 -17.12 3.98 12.82
CA LEU A 108 -16.28 4.95 13.52
C LEU A 108 -16.07 6.18 12.66
N GLN A 109 -15.88 7.33 13.32
CA GLN A 109 -15.62 8.60 12.66
C GLN A 109 -14.39 9.27 13.26
N LEU A 110 -13.72 10.07 12.45
CA LEU A 110 -12.67 10.97 12.89
C LEU A 110 -13.30 12.18 13.59
N LEU A 111 -13.01 12.35 14.88
CA LEU A 111 -13.62 13.35 15.77
C LEU A 111 -12.68 14.49 16.15
N GLY A 112 -11.40 14.37 15.79
CA GLY A 112 -10.40 15.40 16.07
C GLY A 112 -10.47 16.58 15.11
N ASN A 113 -9.49 17.47 15.22
CA ASN A 113 -9.39 18.70 14.45
C ASN A 113 -8.11 18.80 13.61
N GLU A 114 -7.22 17.82 13.68
CA GLU A 114 -5.91 17.87 13.05
C GLU A 114 -5.85 17.12 11.72
N VAL A 115 -4.83 17.44 10.91
CA VAL A 115 -4.47 16.66 9.73
C VAL A 115 -3.39 15.67 10.14
N VAL A 116 -3.73 14.37 10.15
CA VAL A 116 -2.77 13.32 10.52
C VAL A 116 -2.17 12.70 9.26
N ASP A 117 -0.86 12.82 9.11
CA ASP A 117 -0.12 12.17 8.04
C ASP A 117 0.07 10.69 8.40
N ILE A 118 -0.01 9.80 7.42
CA ILE A 118 0.34 8.38 7.58
C ILE A 118 1.77 8.18 7.13
N GLY A 119 2.66 7.92 8.08
CA GLY A 119 4.10 7.86 7.86
C GLY A 119 4.83 9.19 8.08
N SER A 120 6.04 9.27 7.56
CA SER A 120 6.87 10.47 7.61
C SER A 120 7.37 10.82 6.21
N TRP A 121 7.54 12.13 5.96
CA TRP A 121 8.09 12.65 4.73
C TRP A 121 9.26 13.58 5.03
N GLN A 122 10.40 13.37 4.37
CA GLN A 122 11.64 14.11 4.61
C GLN A 122 12.04 14.17 6.10
N GLY A 123 11.82 13.07 6.82
CA GLY A 123 12.14 12.95 8.25
C GLY A 123 11.16 13.67 9.19
N ARG A 124 10.06 14.22 8.68
CA ARG A 124 9.01 14.88 9.47
C ARG A 124 7.74 14.03 9.47
N ALA A 125 7.14 13.91 10.65
CA ALA A 125 5.83 13.31 10.85
C ALA A 125 4.94 14.38 11.50
N SER A 126 3.63 14.40 11.19
CA SER A 126 2.75 15.36 11.85
C SER A 126 2.53 14.99 13.33
N HIS A 127 2.44 13.70 13.64
CA HIS A 127 2.22 13.20 14.99
C HIS A 127 3.10 11.98 15.30
N ALA A 128 3.19 11.60 16.59
CA ALA A 128 3.79 10.33 16.97
C ALA A 128 3.02 9.13 16.35
N LEU A 129 1.69 9.20 16.36
CA LEU A 129 0.82 8.22 15.72
C LEU A 129 1.07 8.05 14.21
N SER A 130 1.44 9.12 13.50
CA SER A 130 1.81 9.07 12.08
C SER A 130 2.91 8.04 11.82
N VAL A 131 3.90 7.95 12.71
CA VAL A 131 4.99 6.98 12.59
C VAL A 131 4.49 5.57 12.88
N ARG A 132 3.64 5.39 13.90
CA ARG A 132 3.10 4.07 14.28
C ARG A 132 2.18 3.47 13.22
N LEU A 133 1.39 4.31 12.54
CA LEU A 133 0.53 3.90 11.42
C LEU A 133 1.26 3.81 10.07
N SER A 134 2.56 4.12 10.04
CA SER A 134 3.37 4.01 8.83
C SER A 134 3.43 2.55 8.33
N PRO A 135 3.46 2.31 7.01
CA PRO A 135 3.73 0.97 6.46
C PRO A 135 5.14 0.48 6.81
N LEU A 136 6.03 1.35 7.31
CA LEU A 136 7.32 0.99 7.90
C LEU A 136 7.21 0.38 9.30
N GLN A 137 6.06 0.49 9.98
CA GLN A 137 5.82 -0.06 11.32
C GLN A 137 4.73 -1.14 11.31
N VAL A 138 3.63 -0.89 10.61
CA VAL A 138 2.50 -1.83 10.48
C VAL A 138 2.99 -3.16 9.89
N LYS A 139 2.64 -4.26 10.54
CA LYS A 139 3.02 -5.62 10.12
C LYS A 139 2.12 -6.11 8.98
N CYS A 140 2.71 -6.85 8.05
CA CYS A 140 1.92 -7.52 7.02
C CYS A 140 1.20 -8.74 7.63
N VAL A 141 -0.12 -8.84 7.44
CA VAL A 141 -0.92 -9.97 7.95
C VAL A 141 -0.46 -11.32 7.37
N LEU A 142 -0.02 -11.33 6.11
CA LEU A 142 0.50 -12.54 5.45
C LEU A 142 1.90 -12.94 5.95
N ASN A 143 2.61 -12.04 6.64
CA ASN A 143 3.90 -12.34 7.26
C ASN A 143 4.26 -11.31 8.35
N GLU A 144 3.93 -11.63 9.59
CA GLU A 144 4.12 -10.72 10.74
C GLU A 144 5.60 -10.38 11.03
N LYS A 145 6.55 -11.14 10.48
CA LYS A 145 7.99 -10.84 10.60
C LYS A 145 8.42 -9.67 9.71
N MET A 146 7.54 -9.21 8.80
CA MET A 146 7.78 -8.12 7.88
C MET A 146 6.79 -6.98 8.10
N THR A 147 7.24 -5.76 7.83
CA THR A 147 6.35 -4.60 7.75
C THR A 147 5.68 -4.58 6.37
N LEU A 148 4.56 -3.87 6.22
CA LEU A 148 3.88 -3.69 4.94
C LEU A 148 4.82 -3.18 3.85
N GLU A 149 5.64 -2.18 4.17
CA GLU A 149 6.62 -1.63 3.22
C GLU A 149 7.67 -2.68 2.83
N LYS A 150 8.18 -3.45 3.80
CA LYS A 150 9.17 -4.49 3.49
C LYS A 150 8.56 -5.60 2.64
N PHE A 151 7.32 -6.01 2.94
CA PHE A 151 6.58 -6.98 2.15
C PHE A 151 6.41 -6.48 0.71
N TRP A 152 5.96 -5.23 0.54
CA TRP A 152 5.82 -4.59 -0.76
C TRP A 152 7.13 -4.63 -1.57
N GLN A 153 8.25 -4.21 -0.98
CA GLN A 153 9.52 -4.16 -1.70
C GLN A 153 10.04 -5.55 -2.11
N GLU A 154 9.81 -6.57 -1.29
CA GLU A 154 10.33 -7.92 -1.52
C GLU A 154 9.43 -8.83 -2.35
N LYS A 155 8.10 -8.61 -2.32
CA LYS A 155 7.12 -9.53 -2.93
C LYS A 155 6.53 -9.01 -4.23
N LYS A 156 6.55 -7.71 -4.45
CA LYS A 156 6.02 -7.10 -5.67
C LYS A 156 6.73 -7.61 -6.93
N CYS A 157 5.92 -7.99 -7.91
CA CYS A 157 6.37 -8.53 -9.19
C CYS A 157 5.65 -7.85 -10.38
N LEU A 158 6.25 -7.97 -11.56
CA LEU A 158 5.67 -7.59 -12.84
C LEU A 158 5.21 -8.87 -13.53
N ALA A 159 3.96 -8.90 -13.97
CA ALA A 159 3.41 -9.94 -14.82
C ALA A 159 2.89 -9.37 -16.13
N ILE A 160 2.82 -10.22 -17.15
CA ILE A 160 2.20 -9.93 -18.44
C ILE A 160 1.08 -10.93 -18.70
N TRP A 161 0.05 -10.50 -19.43
CA TRP A 161 -1.01 -11.37 -19.90
C TRP A 161 -0.54 -12.05 -21.18
N GLU A 162 -0.34 -13.37 -21.14
CA GLU A 162 -0.03 -14.17 -22.33
C GLU A 162 -1.22 -15.05 -22.72
N ASP A 163 -1.57 -15.01 -24.00
CA ASP A 163 -2.39 -16.04 -24.62
C ASP A 163 -1.56 -17.33 -24.69
N GLU A 164 -2.13 -18.45 -24.25
CA GLU A 164 -1.47 -19.75 -24.39
C GLU A 164 -1.35 -20.04 -25.89
N SER A 165 -0.12 -20.19 -26.37
CA SER A 165 0.20 -20.52 -27.75
C SER A 165 0.01 -22.01 -28.02
#